data_AF-A0ABD4JG23-F1
#
_entry.id   AF-A0ABD4JG23-F1
#
_cell.length_a   1.000
_cell.length_b   1.000
_cell.length_c   1.000
_cell.angle_alpha   90.00
_cell.angle_beta   90.00
_cell.angle_gamma   90.00
#
_symmetry.space_group_name_H-M   'P 1'
#
loop_
_entity.id
_entity.type
_entity.pdbx_description
1 polymer ?
#
loop_
_entity_poly.entity_id
_entity_poly.type
_entity_poly.pdbx_seq_one_letter_code
_entity_poly.pdbx_strand_id
1 'polypeptide(L)'
;MREIAKELYVKGKDINEICTATGITRQTFYYHKKADFKKGVDWDALRLANLRSEDELENKEAMFVNTLITSFEKFLKEAGELNLDAPTLDRLYQYAKTYWSIKAPKQINEKEIALKTAKGTIEAIAILAISQKENEVAVWLGENSDEIISMVSKR
;
A
#
# COMPACT_ATOMS: atom_id res chain seq x y z
N MET A 1 -4.87 -18.78 -7.90
CA MET A 1 -4.37 -19.19 -6.57
C MET A 1 -2.85 -19.31 -6.49
N ARG A 2 -2.19 -20.08 -7.37
CA ARG A 2 -0.71 -20.18 -7.42
C ARG A 2 0.01 -18.82 -7.48
N GLU A 3 -0.34 -17.98 -8.45
CA GLU A 3 0.31 -16.67 -8.64
C GLU A 3 0.07 -15.71 -7.46
N ILE A 4 -1.12 -15.75 -6.86
CA ILE A 4 -1.45 -14.93 -5.68
C ILE A 4 -0.59 -15.36 -4.48
N ALA A 5 -0.44 -16.67 -4.25
CA ALA A 5 0.42 -17.17 -3.18
C ALA A 5 1.90 -16.81 -3.39
N LYS A 6 2.37 -16.83 -4.66
CA LYS A 6 3.71 -16.39 -5.06
C LYS A 6 3.93 -14.91 -4.75
N GLU A 7 3.04 -14.04 -5.21
CA GLU A 7 3.15 -12.59 -4.99
C GLU A 7 3.17 -12.23 -3.51
N LEU A 8 2.28 -12.81 -2.70
CA LEU A 8 2.23 -12.55 -1.26
C LEU A 8 3.52 -13.03 -0.56
N TYR A 9 4.08 -14.16 -1.00
CA TYR A 9 5.33 -14.68 -0.47
C TYR A 9 6.54 -13.81 -0.84
N VAL A 10 6.62 -13.36 -2.10
CA VAL A 10 7.68 -12.46 -2.59
C VAL A 10 7.60 -11.09 -1.92
N LYS A 11 6.41 -10.64 -1.51
CA LYS A 11 6.17 -9.45 -0.67
C LYS A 11 6.42 -9.66 0.83
N GLY A 12 6.97 -10.81 1.23
CA GLY A 12 7.44 -11.04 2.59
C GLY A 12 6.42 -11.57 3.59
N LYS A 13 5.16 -11.85 3.20
CA LYS A 13 4.15 -12.41 4.11
C LYS A 13 4.51 -13.81 4.62
N ASP A 14 4.02 -14.12 5.82
CA ASP A 14 4.22 -15.44 6.42
C ASP A 14 3.42 -16.52 5.69
N ILE A 15 3.97 -17.74 5.64
CA ILE A 15 3.34 -18.87 4.94
C ILE A 15 1.98 -19.21 5.56
N ASN A 16 1.81 -19.08 6.88
CA ASN A 16 0.50 -19.30 7.51
C ASN A 16 -0.53 -18.28 7.09
N GLU A 17 -0.14 -17.00 7.07
CA GLU A 17 -1.02 -15.91 6.64
C GLU A 17 -1.42 -16.09 5.18
N ILE A 18 -0.49 -16.50 4.32
CA ILE A 18 -0.75 -16.81 2.91
C ILE A 18 -1.73 -17.98 2.81
N CYS A 19 -1.53 -19.05 3.58
CA CYS A 19 -2.43 -20.21 3.58
C CYS A 19 -3.85 -19.81 4.02
N THR A 20 -3.97 -19.00 5.07
CA THR A 20 -5.26 -18.47 5.54
C THR A 20 -5.92 -17.56 4.51
N ALA A 21 -5.16 -16.63 3.90
CA ALA A 21 -5.69 -15.66 2.94
C ALA A 21 -6.07 -16.29 1.59
N THR A 22 -5.37 -17.35 1.18
CA THR A 22 -5.59 -18.00 -0.12
C THR A 22 -6.39 -19.31 -0.02
N GLY A 23 -6.73 -19.76 1.19
CA GLY A 23 -7.46 -21.01 1.41
C GLY A 23 -6.71 -22.27 0.98
N ILE A 24 -5.38 -22.18 0.78
CA ILE A 24 -4.54 -23.32 0.41
C ILE A 24 -3.86 -23.90 1.65
N THR A 25 -3.59 -25.20 1.65
CA THR A 25 -2.79 -25.82 2.70
C THR A 25 -1.30 -25.52 2.50
N ARG A 26 -0.51 -25.63 3.59
CA ARG A 26 0.96 -25.55 3.50
C ARG A 26 1.54 -26.54 2.50
N GLN A 27 0.98 -27.76 2.41
CA GLN A 27 1.43 -28.76 1.43
C GLN A 27 1.20 -28.29 0.00
N THR A 28 0.04 -27.70 -0.28
CA THR A 28 -0.29 -27.10 -1.58
C THR A 28 0.62 -25.91 -1.90
N PHE A 29 0.98 -25.08 -0.92
CA PHE A 29 1.95 -24.00 -1.07
C PHE A 29 3.32 -24.52 -1.53
N TYR A 30 3.89 -25.51 -0.82
CA TYR A 30 5.19 -26.09 -1.20
C TYR A 30 5.14 -26.84 -2.54
N TYR A 31 4.00 -27.48 -2.86
CA TYR A 31 3.78 -28.09 -4.16
C TYR A 31 3.88 -27.05 -5.28
N HIS A 32 3.21 -25.90 -5.11
CA HIS A 32 3.26 -24.78 -6.06
C HIS A 32 4.66 -24.19 -6.21
N LYS A 33 5.33 -23.92 -5.09
CA LYS A 33 6.72 -23.41 -5.08
C LYS A 33 7.67 -24.36 -5.81
N LYS A 34 7.56 -25.67 -5.56
CA LYS A 34 8.37 -26.70 -6.23
C LYS A 34 8.06 -26.83 -7.72
N ALA A 35 6.79 -26.68 -8.12
CA ALA A 35 6.38 -26.73 -9.52
C ALA A 35 6.94 -25.55 -10.33
N ASP A 36 6.98 -24.35 -9.75
CA ASP A 36 7.56 -23.16 -10.37
C ASP A 36 9.09 -23.21 -10.37
N PHE A 37 9.70 -23.74 -9.32
CA PHE A 37 11.15 -23.95 -9.28
C PHE A 37 11.62 -24.87 -10.41
N LYS A 38 10.88 -25.94 -10.72
CA LYS A 38 11.14 -26.82 -11.88
C LYS A 38 11.05 -26.11 -13.23
N LYS A 39 10.38 -24.96 -13.29
CA LYS A 39 10.26 -24.10 -14.48
C LYS A 39 11.27 -22.96 -14.48
N GLY A 40 12.23 -22.97 -13.55
CA GLY A 40 13.28 -21.96 -13.42
C GLY A 40 12.85 -20.71 -12.63
N VAL A 41 11.72 -20.75 -11.92
CA VAL A 41 11.23 -19.60 -11.13
C VAL A 41 11.45 -19.87 -9.65
N ASP A 42 12.49 -19.25 -9.08
CA ASP A 42 12.84 -19.37 -7.67
C ASP A 42 12.18 -18.28 -6.83
N TRP A 43 11.21 -18.67 -6.00
CA TRP A 43 10.44 -17.75 -5.16
C TRP A 43 11.27 -17.18 -4.00
N ASP A 44 12.28 -17.91 -3.51
CA ASP A 44 13.17 -17.43 -2.43
C ASP A 44 14.12 -16.36 -2.95
N ALA A 45 14.70 -16.60 -4.13
CA ALA A 45 15.55 -15.62 -4.80
C ALA A 45 14.76 -14.34 -5.14
N LEU A 46 13.52 -14.47 -5.61
CA LEU A 46 12.63 -13.34 -5.87
C LEU A 46 12.28 -12.56 -4.61
N ARG A 47 11.97 -13.25 -3.51
CA ARG A 47 11.72 -12.61 -2.21
C ARG A 47 12.95 -11.86 -1.70
N LEU A 48 14.13 -12.47 -1.79
CA LEU A 48 15.39 -11.85 -1.37
C LEU A 48 15.75 -10.63 -2.22
N ALA A 49 15.52 -10.70 -3.53
CA ALA A 49 15.72 -9.56 -4.43
C ALA A 49 14.74 -8.42 -4.12
N ASN A 50 13.49 -8.74 -3.78
CA ASN A 50 12.49 -7.74 -3.39
C ASN A 50 12.85 -7.05 -2.07
N LEU A 51 13.22 -7.83 -1.03
CA LEU A 51 13.72 -7.31 0.24
C LEU A 51 14.93 -6.38 0.06
N ARG A 52 15.91 -6.79 -0.75
CA ARG A 52 17.07 -5.95 -1.08
C ARG A 52 16.68 -4.67 -1.83
N SER A 53 15.66 -4.73 -2.69
CA SER A 53 15.20 -3.54 -3.41
C SER A 53 14.45 -2.56 -2.51
N GLU A 54 13.71 -3.04 -1.52
CA GLU A 54 13.07 -2.22 -0.49
C GLU A 54 14.11 -1.59 0.44
N ASP A 55 15.09 -2.37 0.92
CA ASP A 55 16.22 -1.86 1.73
C ASP A 55 17.06 -0.84 0.95
N GLU A 56 17.29 -1.06 -0.35
CA GLU A 56 17.97 -0.08 -1.22
C GLU A 56 17.14 1.18 -1.44
N LEU A 57 15.81 1.07 -1.52
CA LEU A 57 14.91 2.21 -1.64
C LEU A 57 14.90 3.03 -0.35
N GLU A 58 14.71 2.39 0.81
CA GLU A 58 14.78 3.06 2.12
C GLU A 58 16.15 3.71 2.35
N ASN A 59 17.25 3.05 1.98
CA ASN A 59 18.58 3.65 2.09
C ASN A 59 18.79 4.83 1.13
N LYS A 60 18.34 4.73 -0.13
CA LYS A 60 18.42 5.86 -1.08
C LYS A 60 17.55 7.03 -0.64
N GLU A 61 16.39 6.76 -0.03
CA GLU A 61 15.50 7.78 0.52
C GLU A 61 16.09 8.45 1.77
N ALA A 62 16.63 7.69 2.72
CA ALA A 62 17.30 8.23 3.89
C ALA A 62 18.53 9.07 3.49
N MET A 63 19.30 8.59 2.51
CA MET A 63 20.45 9.31 1.96
C MET A 63 20.02 10.61 1.26
N PHE A 64 18.92 10.59 0.49
CA PHE A 64 18.36 11.79 -0.13
C PHE A 64 17.87 12.81 0.90
N VAL A 65 17.10 12.37 1.91
CA VAL A 65 16.60 13.25 2.99
C VAL A 65 17.75 13.85 3.79
N ASN A 66 18.75 13.05 4.16
CA ASN A 66 19.94 13.55 4.85
C ASN A 66 20.73 14.53 3.97
N THR A 67 20.85 14.25 2.67
CA THR A 67 21.49 15.17 1.72
C THR A 67 20.71 16.48 1.60
N LEU A 68 19.38 16.43 1.57
CA LEU A 68 18.51 17.60 1.51
C LEU A 68 18.62 18.44 2.78
N ILE A 69 18.56 17.81 3.96
CA ILE A 69 18.75 18.47 5.25
C ILE A 69 20.13 19.11 5.31
N THR A 70 21.19 18.36 5.00
CA THR A 70 22.57 18.87 5.02
C THR A 70 22.75 20.03 4.03
N SER A 71 22.17 19.93 2.84
CA SER A 71 22.21 21.00 1.83
C SER A 71 21.45 22.24 2.29
N PHE A 72 20.32 22.06 2.98
CA PHE A 72 19.52 23.15 3.53
C PHE A 72 20.21 23.81 4.73
N GLU A 73 20.83 23.04 5.63
CA GLU A 73 21.63 23.57 6.73
C GLU A 73 22.84 24.35 6.23
N LYS A 74 23.53 23.82 5.20
CA LYS A 74 24.62 24.52 4.54
C LYS A 74 24.14 25.81 3.87
N PHE A 75 23.01 25.75 3.18
CA PHE A 75 22.38 26.92 2.59
C PHE A 75 21.99 27.95 3.64
N LEU A 76 21.39 27.56 4.77
CA LEU A 76 21.04 28.49 5.86
C LEU A 76 22.27 29.14 6.47
N LYS A 77 23.38 28.40 6.57
CA LYS A 77 24.66 28.93 7.03
C LYS A 77 25.22 29.96 6.04
N GLU A 78 25.19 29.66 4.75
CA GLU A 78 25.63 30.56 3.67
C GLU A 78 24.67 31.76 3.48
N ALA A 79 23.38 31.57 3.73
CA ALA A 79 22.32 32.57 3.72
C ALA A 79 22.35 33.50 4.95
N GLY A 80 22.98 33.08 6.04
CA GLY A 80 23.32 34.02 7.12
C GLY A 80 24.40 35.02 6.70
N GLU A 81 25.23 34.65 5.71
CA GLU A 81 26.30 35.48 5.17
C GLU A 81 25.84 36.30 3.94
N LEU A 82 24.91 35.78 3.16
CA LEU A 82 24.23 36.49 2.06
C LEU A 82 22.91 37.06 2.59
N ASN A 83 22.74 38.38 2.65
CA ASN A 83 21.44 39.01 3.00
C ASN A 83 20.33 38.56 2.03
N LEU A 84 19.71 37.41 2.31
CA LEU A 84 18.60 36.89 1.54
C LEU A 84 17.35 37.70 1.87
N ASP A 85 16.62 38.10 0.84
CA ASP A 85 15.38 38.82 1.02
C ASP A 85 14.29 37.88 1.59
N ALA A 86 13.38 38.46 2.37
CA ALA A 86 12.26 37.74 2.97
C ALA A 86 11.43 36.90 1.96
N PRO A 87 11.22 37.33 0.69
CA PRO A 87 10.53 36.53 -0.32
C PRO A 87 11.24 35.23 -0.69
N THR A 88 12.59 35.20 -0.71
CA THR A 88 13.35 33.99 -1.04
C THR A 88 13.26 32.96 0.09
N LEU A 89 13.33 33.43 1.34
CA LEU A 89 13.13 32.60 2.53
C LEU A 89 11.73 31.98 2.58
N ASP A 90 10.69 32.76 2.27
CA ASP A 90 9.31 32.26 2.26
C ASP A 90 9.09 31.19 1.17
N ARG A 91 9.61 31.39 -0.05
CA ARG A 91 9.51 30.39 -1.13
C ARG A 91 10.18 29.06 -0.77
N LEU A 92 11.32 29.10 -0.09
CA LEU A 92 12.02 27.90 0.39
C LEU A 92 11.22 27.17 1.48
N TYR A 93 10.65 27.91 2.42
CA TYR A 93 9.76 27.35 3.44
C TYR A 93 8.52 26.69 2.81
N GLN A 94 7.88 27.36 1.84
CA GLN A 94 6.73 26.81 1.12
C GLN A 94 7.09 25.53 0.35
N TYR A 95 8.26 25.49 -0.30
CA TYR A 95 8.71 24.29 -1.01
C TYR A 95 8.95 23.11 -0.05
N ALA A 96 9.66 23.35 1.05
CA ALA A 96 9.93 22.32 2.07
C ALA A 96 8.64 21.80 2.73
N LYS A 97 7.70 22.71 3.05
CA LYS A 97 6.38 22.36 3.60
C LYS A 97 5.53 21.57 2.62
N THR A 98 5.52 21.98 1.35
CA THR A 98 4.78 21.29 0.29
C THR A 98 5.34 19.89 0.07
N TYR A 99 6.66 19.74 -0.01
CA TYR A 99 7.32 18.44 -0.12
C TYR A 99 7.01 17.54 1.07
N TRP A 100 7.11 18.06 2.30
CA TRP A 100 6.77 17.31 3.52
C TRP A 100 5.29 16.90 3.54
N SER A 101 4.37 17.74 3.08
CA SER A 101 2.95 17.39 2.99
C SER A 101 2.64 16.31 1.94
N ILE A 102 3.45 16.24 0.87
CA ILE A 102 3.35 15.22 -0.17
C ILE A 102 3.96 13.89 0.29
N LYS A 103 5.05 13.94 1.05
CA LYS A 103 5.80 12.76 1.51
C LYS A 103 5.42 12.28 2.91
N ALA A 104 4.65 13.06 3.68
CA ALA A 104 4.06 12.60 4.92
C ALA A 104 3.28 11.33 4.59
N PRO A 105 3.51 10.22 5.31
CA PRO A 105 2.83 8.97 5.02
C PRO A 105 1.35 9.29 4.91
N LYS A 106 0.72 8.94 3.76
CA LYS A 106 -0.74 9.04 3.63
C LYS A 106 -1.26 8.44 4.91
N GLN A 107 -1.85 9.25 5.79
CA GLN A 107 -2.49 8.71 6.97
C GLN A 107 -3.48 7.71 6.40
N ILE A 108 -3.16 6.43 6.54
CA ILE A 108 -4.01 5.34 6.12
C ILE A 108 -5.19 5.50 7.05
N ASN A 109 -6.20 6.23 6.58
CA ASN A 109 -7.40 6.43 7.34
C ASN A 109 -8.14 5.11 7.25
N GLU A 110 -7.89 4.22 8.21
CA GLU A 110 -8.45 2.88 8.27
C GLU A 110 -9.98 2.93 8.14
N LYS A 111 -10.62 4.01 8.64
CA LYS A 111 -12.06 4.24 8.46
C LYS A 111 -12.43 4.55 7.01
N GLU A 112 -11.64 5.35 6.30
CA GLU A 112 -11.87 5.66 4.89
C GLU A 112 -11.67 4.42 4.01
N ILE A 113 -10.68 3.59 4.33
CA ILE A 113 -10.43 2.31 3.66
C ILE A 113 -11.56 1.32 3.95
N ALA A 114 -12.00 1.20 5.21
CA ALA A 114 -13.12 0.34 5.58
C ALA A 114 -14.40 0.77 4.86
N LEU A 115 -14.67 2.07 4.78
CA LEU A 115 -15.84 2.62 4.11
C LEU A 115 -15.81 2.42 2.59
N LYS A 116 -14.65 2.62 1.96
CA LYS A 116 -14.46 2.36 0.53
C LYS A 116 -14.59 0.86 0.20
N THR A 117 -14.02 0.01 1.05
CA THR A 117 -14.12 -1.45 0.92
C THR A 117 -15.56 -1.92 1.05
N ALA A 118 -16.29 -1.47 2.06
CA ALA A 118 -17.69 -1.82 2.28
C ALA A 118 -18.57 -1.44 1.08
N LYS A 119 -18.41 -0.22 0.55
CA LYS A 119 -19.12 0.23 -0.66
C LYS A 119 -18.80 -0.65 -1.87
N GLY A 120 -17.52 -0.92 -2.12
CA GLY A 120 -17.10 -1.77 -3.24
C GLY A 120 -17.59 -3.22 -3.11
N THR A 121 -17.69 -3.75 -1.88
CA THR A 121 -18.26 -5.08 -1.64
C THR A 121 -19.76 -5.12 -1.93
N ILE A 122 -20.54 -4.13 -1.44
CA ILE A 122 -21.98 -4.05 -1.72
C ILE A 122 -22.23 -3.99 -3.23
N GLU A 123 -21.47 -3.14 -3.94
CA GLU A 123 -21.57 -2.97 -5.39
C GLU A 123 -21.20 -4.27 -6.14
N ALA A 124 -20.13 -4.95 -5.74
CA ALA A 124 -19.75 -6.23 -6.34
C ALA A 124 -20.82 -7.32 -6.15
N ILE A 125 -21.44 -7.40 -4.96
CA ILE A 125 -22.51 -8.37 -4.69
C ILE A 125 -23.77 -8.00 -5.48
N ALA A 126 -24.12 -6.72 -5.58
CA ALA A 126 -25.27 -6.26 -6.37
C ALA A 126 -25.09 -6.59 -7.87
N ILE A 127 -23.89 -6.36 -8.43
CA ILE A 127 -23.56 -6.73 -9.81
C ILE A 127 -23.66 -8.26 -9.99
N LEU A 128 -23.14 -9.04 -9.04
CA LEU A 128 -23.22 -10.50 -9.07
C LEU A 128 -24.68 -10.98 -9.05
N ALA A 129 -25.50 -10.40 -8.17
CA ALA A 129 -26.92 -10.71 -8.04
C ALA A 129 -27.69 -10.42 -9.34
N ILE A 130 -27.46 -9.25 -9.95
CA ILE A 130 -28.04 -8.90 -11.26
C ILE A 130 -27.61 -9.91 -12.33
N SER A 131 -26.34 -10.31 -12.35
CA SER A 131 -25.82 -11.29 -13.33
C SER A 131 -26.44 -12.68 -13.19
N GLN A 132 -26.90 -13.05 -11.98
CA GLN A 132 -27.56 -14.32 -11.69
C GLN A 132 -29.09 -14.22 -11.74
N LYS A 133 -29.64 -13.06 -12.14
CA LYS A 133 -31.08 -12.75 -12.15
C LYS A 133 -31.73 -12.71 -10.76
N GLU A 134 -30.94 -12.60 -9.70
CA GLU A 134 -31.37 -12.44 -8.32
C GLU A 134 -31.64 -10.96 -8.00
N ASN A 135 -32.56 -10.33 -8.74
CA ASN A 135 -32.79 -8.88 -8.66
C ASN A 135 -33.26 -8.41 -7.27
N GLU A 136 -33.96 -9.27 -6.53
CA GLU A 136 -34.41 -8.98 -5.17
C GLU A 136 -33.23 -8.71 -4.22
N VAL A 137 -32.12 -9.43 -4.40
CA VAL A 137 -30.90 -9.26 -3.60
C VAL A 137 -30.22 -7.93 -3.93
N ALA A 138 -30.18 -7.53 -5.20
CA ALA A 138 -29.61 -6.26 -5.62
C ALA A 138 -30.43 -5.06 -5.09
N VAL A 139 -31.76 -5.16 -5.11
CA VAL A 139 -32.66 -4.15 -4.54
C VAL A 139 -32.49 -4.05 -3.03
N TRP A 140 -32.51 -5.18 -2.33
CA TRP A 140 -32.30 -5.22 -0.87
C TRP A 140 -30.96 -4.61 -0.46
N LEU A 141 -29.87 -4.91 -1.20
CA LEU A 141 -28.55 -4.33 -0.95
C LEU A 141 -28.51 -2.82 -1.16
N GLY A 142 -29.25 -2.30 -2.14
CA GLY A 142 -29.38 -0.86 -2.37
C GLY A 142 -30.09 -0.16 -1.21
N GLU A 143 -31.24 -0.70 -0.79
CA GLU A 143 -32.08 -0.15 0.29
C GLU A 143 -31.38 -0.18 1.65
N ASN A 144 -30.53 -1.17 1.91
CA ASN A 144 -29.85 -1.34 3.19
C ASN A 144 -28.38 -0.89 3.18
N SER A 145 -27.91 -0.28 2.08
CA SER A 145 -26.50 0.06 1.88
C SER A 145 -25.92 0.95 2.98
N ASP A 146 -26.65 1.99 3.39
CA ASP A 146 -26.22 2.90 4.45
C ASP A 146 -26.15 2.22 5.83
N GLU A 147 -27.09 1.33 6.12
CA GLU A 147 -27.13 0.59 7.38
C GLU A 147 -25.95 -0.39 7.48
N ILE A 148 -25.68 -1.12 6.40
CA ILE A 148 -24.52 -2.03 6.27
C ILE A 148 -23.21 -1.24 6.46
N ILE A 149 -23.07 -0.08 5.80
CA ILE A 149 -21.88 0.76 5.95
C ILE A 149 -21.73 1.26 7.40
N SER A 150 -22.83 1.62 8.06
CA SER A 150 -22.81 2.05 9.47
C SER A 150 -22.36 0.93 10.41
N MET A 151 -22.75 -0.33 10.14
CA MET A 151 -22.35 -1.48 10.95
C MET A 151 -20.86 -1.79 10.80
N VAL A 152 -20.31 -1.64 9.59
CA VAL A 152 -18.88 -1.83 9.32
C VAL A 152 -18.04 -0.69 9.93
N SER A 153 -18.56 0.53 9.95
CA SER A 153 -17.84 1.72 10.43
C SER A 153 -17.87 1.92 11.95
N LYS A 154 -18.66 1.12 12.69
CA LYS A 154 -18.78 1.16 14.16
C LYS A 154 -17.71 0.32 14.89
N ARG A 155 -16.90 -0.47 14.18
CA ARG A 155 -15.73 -1.17 14.72
C ARG A 155 -14.49 -0.29 14.62
#